data_AF-A0AAU9T7R8-F1
#
_entry.id   AF-A0AAU9T7R8-F1
#
_cell.length_a   1.000
_cell.length_b   1.000
_cell.length_c   1.000
_cell.angle_alpha   90.00
_cell.angle_beta   90.00
_cell.angle_gamma   90.00
#
_symmetry.space_group_name_H-M   'P 1'
#
loop_
_entity.id
_entity.type
_entity.pdbx_description
1 polymer ?
#
loop_
_entity_poly.entity_id
_entity_poly.type
_entity_poly.pdbx_seq_one_letter_code
_entity_poly.pdbx_strand_id
1 'polypeptide(L)'
;MAERLPIIFLIASFLFVSGVLSESILTIENKCNHTVWPVIFSWESQLSTTGFALRTGEARALQAPSSWYGLISGRTLCSNDLSGNFSCATGDCESGKVECSKSSYSWAAVTYLYFRIDYGGTNSYFISLEYGYNLPITVVPSQTSPTCFSSGCMVDLNNTCPDNLKTYEGGNPIACGSACRGAKTHENCCTRYFKSKQNCKPTQYSQNFERACPLAYSYPYSDNNSTSTCTNSTDYVITFCPSSIPSTTRSFPLHYTYTTQSHGFKFQFYNSPRKLIFILGTRLSSFRCNNHDCCDCGSCESKECEKK
;
A
#
# COMPACT_ATOMS: atom_id res chain seq x y z
N MET A 1 -29.24 -17.17 55.94
CA MET A 1 -29.38 -17.14 54.46
C MET A 1 -29.25 -15.74 53.86
N ALA A 2 -29.30 -14.65 54.63
CA ALA A 2 -29.22 -13.28 54.11
C ALA A 2 -27.80 -12.80 53.71
N GLU A 3 -26.73 -13.40 54.25
CA GLU A 3 -25.35 -12.92 53.99
C GLU A 3 -24.71 -13.42 52.69
N ARG A 4 -25.32 -14.40 51.99
CA ARG A 4 -24.81 -14.88 50.70
C ARG A 4 -25.31 -14.06 49.51
N LEU A 5 -26.39 -13.29 49.70
CA LEU A 5 -26.99 -12.43 48.68
C LEU A 5 -26.09 -11.26 48.22
N PRO A 6 -25.39 -10.52 49.11
CA PRO A 6 -24.54 -9.41 48.68
C PRO A 6 -23.28 -9.86 47.94
N ILE A 7 -22.75 -11.04 48.27
CA ILE A 7 -21.57 -11.61 47.59
C ILE A 7 -21.91 -12.00 46.15
N ILE A 8 -23.10 -12.57 45.92
CA ILE A 8 -23.58 -12.91 44.56
C ILE A 8 -23.77 -11.64 43.72
N PHE A 9 -24.29 -10.56 44.32
CA PHE A 9 -24.45 -9.27 43.63
C PHE A 9 -23.11 -8.61 43.26
N LEU A 10 -22.08 -8.72 44.12
CA LEU A 10 -20.73 -8.24 43.85
C LEU A 10 -20.01 -9.03 42.75
N ILE A 11 -20.20 -10.36 42.70
CA ILE A 11 -19.61 -11.20 41.65
C ILE A 11 -20.32 -10.94 40.30
N ALA A 12 -21.65 -10.77 40.32
CA ALA A 12 -22.42 -10.41 39.14
C ALA A 12 -22.03 -9.02 38.60
N SER A 13 -21.83 -8.02 39.47
CA SER A 13 -21.39 -6.69 39.03
C SER A 13 -19.96 -6.69 38.47
N PHE A 14 -19.05 -7.54 38.98
CA PHE A 14 -17.74 -7.75 38.35
C PHE A 14 -17.82 -8.40 36.96
N LEU A 15 -18.79 -9.29 36.71
CA LEU A 15 -19.02 -9.90 35.39
C LEU A 15 -19.66 -8.94 34.38
N PHE A 16 -20.29 -7.84 34.82
CA PHE A 16 -20.85 -6.81 33.93
C PHE A 16 -19.85 -5.70 33.56
N VAL A 17 -18.65 -5.67 34.16
CA VAL A 17 -17.58 -4.69 33.86
C VAL A 17 -16.45 -5.30 33.02
N SER A 18 -16.63 -6.48 32.45
CA SER A 18 -15.88 -6.83 31.24
C SER A 18 -16.44 -6.02 30.08
N GLY A 19 -16.07 -4.74 30.01
CA GLY A 19 -16.18 -3.98 28.77
C GLY A 19 -15.51 -4.84 27.70
N VAL A 20 -16.27 -5.22 26.68
CA VAL A 20 -15.73 -5.91 25.50
C VAL A 20 -14.70 -4.95 24.92
N LEU A 21 -13.42 -5.16 25.21
CA LEU A 21 -12.35 -4.49 24.50
C LEU A 21 -12.51 -4.92 23.04
N SER A 22 -12.89 -3.99 22.18
CA SER A 22 -13.02 -4.25 20.75
C SER A 22 -11.61 -4.39 20.19
N GLU A 23 -11.06 -5.59 20.26
CA GLU A 23 -9.78 -5.94 19.67
C GLU A 23 -10.01 -6.32 18.20
N SER A 24 -9.35 -5.61 17.29
CA SER A 24 -9.38 -5.98 15.87
C SER A 24 -8.39 -7.12 15.62
N ILE A 25 -8.82 -8.15 14.90
CA ILE A 25 -7.95 -9.26 14.52
C ILE A 25 -7.26 -8.92 13.19
N LEU A 26 -5.92 -8.96 13.20
CA LEU A 26 -5.09 -8.85 12.02
C LEU A 26 -4.63 -10.26 11.61
N THR A 27 -5.24 -10.81 10.57
CA THR A 27 -4.83 -12.10 9.99
C THR A 27 -3.83 -11.84 8.88
N ILE A 28 -2.58 -12.21 9.09
CA ILE A 28 -1.49 -12.06 8.13
C ILE A 28 -1.26 -13.41 7.45
N GLU A 29 -1.44 -13.48 6.14
CA GLU A 29 -1.29 -14.69 5.33
C GLU A 29 -0.22 -14.54 4.24
N ASN A 30 0.49 -15.65 3.96
CA ASN A 30 1.49 -15.71 2.91
C ASN A 30 1.02 -16.59 1.75
N LYS A 31 0.69 -15.96 0.61
CA LYS A 31 0.39 -16.65 -0.66
C LYS A 31 1.55 -16.63 -1.64
N CYS A 32 2.72 -16.14 -1.24
CA CYS A 32 3.93 -16.22 -2.03
C CYS A 32 4.41 -17.68 -2.12
N ASN A 33 5.11 -18.01 -3.20
CA ASN A 33 5.75 -19.32 -3.40
C ASN A 33 7.06 -19.50 -2.58
N HIS A 34 7.31 -18.63 -1.61
CA HIS A 34 8.46 -18.65 -0.73
C HIS A 34 8.05 -18.13 0.66
N THR A 35 8.86 -18.43 1.67
CA THR A 35 8.67 -17.90 3.02
C THR A 35 8.83 -16.38 3.04
N VAL A 36 7.91 -15.70 3.73
CA VAL A 36 8.00 -14.28 4.04
C VAL A 36 8.22 -14.14 5.54
N TRP A 37 8.97 -13.13 5.96
CA TRP A 37 9.14 -12.82 7.37
C TRP A 37 8.54 -11.46 7.67
N PRO A 38 7.26 -11.38 8.08
CA PRO A 38 6.63 -10.12 8.43
C PRO A 38 7.44 -9.34 9.47
N VAL A 39 7.41 -8.03 9.33
CA VAL A 39 7.92 -7.06 10.30
C VAL A 39 6.72 -6.29 10.81
N ILE A 40 6.62 -6.18 12.13
CA ILE A 40 5.57 -5.45 12.83
C ILE A 40 6.26 -4.43 13.72
N PHE A 41 5.98 -3.15 13.48
CA PHE A 41 6.50 -2.08 14.30
C PHE A 41 5.36 -1.30 14.94
N SER A 42 5.42 -1.12 16.26
CA SER A 42 4.41 -0.42 17.07
C SER A 42 4.99 0.88 17.61
N TRP A 43 4.44 2.02 17.20
CA TRP A 43 4.71 3.31 17.84
C TRP A 43 3.89 3.47 19.13
N GLU A 44 2.63 3.09 19.09
CA GLU A 44 1.70 3.16 20.22
C GLU A 44 1.00 1.81 20.38
N SER A 45 0.91 1.34 21.64
CA SER A 45 0.43 0.02 22.04
C SER A 45 1.21 -1.15 21.38
N GLN A 46 1.67 -2.11 22.16
CA GLN A 46 2.55 -3.15 21.60
C GLN A 46 1.73 -4.35 21.13
N LEU A 47 2.01 -4.83 19.91
CA LEU A 47 1.60 -6.16 19.49
C LEU A 47 2.49 -7.23 20.16
N SER A 48 2.00 -8.48 20.17
CA SER A 48 2.68 -9.60 20.83
C SER A 48 4.02 -9.99 20.20
N THR A 49 4.27 -9.59 18.96
CA THR A 49 5.47 -9.91 18.17
C THR A 49 5.83 -8.73 17.26
N THR A 50 7.11 -8.58 16.96
CA THR A 50 7.67 -7.63 15.99
C THR A 50 8.15 -8.31 14.70
N GLY A 51 8.19 -9.64 14.66
CA GLY A 51 8.51 -10.39 13.46
C GLY A 51 8.48 -11.89 13.67
N PHE A 52 8.09 -12.62 12.63
CA PHE A 52 8.02 -14.08 12.63
C PHE A 52 8.25 -14.63 11.22
N ALA A 53 8.45 -15.94 11.10
CA ALA A 53 8.47 -16.62 9.82
C ALA A 53 7.05 -17.04 9.42
N LEU A 54 6.70 -16.88 8.14
CA LEU A 54 5.42 -17.29 7.59
C LEU A 54 5.67 -18.04 6.28
N ARG A 55 5.58 -19.37 6.30
CA ARG A 55 5.82 -20.22 5.12
C ARG A 55 4.69 -20.07 4.10
N THR A 56 4.91 -20.58 2.89
CA THR A 56 3.88 -20.60 1.84
C THR A 56 2.60 -21.27 2.34
N GLY A 57 1.49 -20.55 2.20
CA GLY A 57 0.15 -21.00 2.62
C GLY A 57 -0.14 -20.82 4.12
N GLU A 58 0.84 -20.41 4.94
CA GLU A 58 0.61 -20.18 6.35
C GLU A 58 -0.10 -18.83 6.58
N ALA A 59 -0.88 -18.78 7.66
CA ALA A 59 -1.51 -17.57 8.16
C ALA A 59 -1.35 -17.48 9.68
N ARG A 60 -1.26 -16.25 10.19
CA ARG A 60 -1.17 -15.96 11.62
C ARG A 60 -2.08 -14.80 11.99
N ALA A 61 -2.92 -15.02 12.99
CA ALA A 61 -3.75 -13.97 13.57
C ALA A 61 -3.03 -13.26 14.73
N LEU A 62 -3.10 -11.93 14.75
CA LEU A 62 -2.62 -11.07 15.82
C LEU A 62 -3.80 -10.25 16.35
N GLN A 63 -3.95 -10.16 17.67
CA GLN A 63 -4.93 -9.28 18.29
C GLN A 63 -4.33 -7.89 18.43
N ALA A 64 -4.85 -6.92 17.68
CA ALA A 64 -4.44 -5.53 17.80
C ALA A 64 -5.16 -4.88 18.98
N PRO A 65 -4.42 -4.40 20.00
CA PRO A 65 -5.04 -3.69 21.11
C PRO A 65 -5.64 -2.36 20.63
N SER A 66 -6.59 -1.83 21.40
CA SER A 66 -7.07 -0.46 21.22
C SER A 66 -5.91 0.53 21.23
N SER A 67 -5.99 1.58 20.41
CA SER A 67 -4.93 2.57 20.23
C SER A 67 -3.61 1.96 19.73
N TRP A 68 -3.66 0.88 18.93
CA TRP A 68 -2.48 0.41 18.21
C TRP A 68 -2.22 1.30 17.00
N TYR A 69 -1.05 1.94 16.97
CA TYR A 69 -0.53 2.63 15.80
C TYR A 69 0.81 2.02 15.40
N GLY A 70 0.86 1.51 14.17
CA GLY A 70 2.00 0.74 13.71
C GLY A 70 2.05 0.59 12.20
N LEU A 71 3.06 -0.16 11.77
CA LEU A 71 3.18 -0.61 10.39
C LEU A 71 3.47 -2.11 10.33
N ILE A 72 3.13 -2.68 9.18
CA ILE A 72 3.46 -4.03 8.78
C ILE A 72 4.18 -3.98 7.43
N SER A 73 5.26 -4.74 7.29
CA SER A 73 5.93 -5.00 6.02
C SER A 73 6.39 -6.45 5.95
N GLY A 74 6.96 -6.89 4.81
CA GLY A 74 7.43 -8.27 4.63
C GLY A 74 8.89 -8.30 4.20
N ARG A 75 9.71 -9.12 4.86
CA ARG A 75 11.07 -9.46 4.43
C ARG A 75 11.07 -10.69 3.52
N THR A 76 11.99 -10.72 2.56
CA THR A 76 12.19 -11.86 1.66
C THR A 76 13.64 -12.31 1.65
N LEU A 77 13.84 -13.56 1.21
CA LEU A 77 15.17 -14.15 0.99
C LEU A 77 16.04 -14.07 2.24
N CYS A 78 15.45 -14.46 3.37
CA CYS A 78 16.14 -14.43 4.64
C CYS A 78 16.88 -15.74 4.93
N SER A 79 18.03 -15.62 5.59
CA SER A 79 18.82 -16.77 6.02
C SER A 79 19.61 -16.44 7.30
N ASN A 80 20.10 -17.48 7.96
CA ASN A 80 21.11 -17.34 9.01
C ASN A 80 22.48 -17.56 8.39
N ASP A 81 23.44 -16.72 8.74
CA ASP A 81 24.84 -16.97 8.43
C ASP A 81 25.43 -18.08 9.32
N LEU A 82 26.69 -18.43 9.09
CA LEU A 82 27.41 -19.46 9.86
C LEU A 82 27.56 -19.11 11.35
N SER A 83 27.40 -17.84 11.72
CA SER A 83 27.44 -17.35 13.11
C SER A 83 26.06 -17.35 13.76
N GLY A 84 25.01 -17.74 13.03
CA GLY A 84 23.62 -17.72 13.48
C GLY A 84 22.96 -16.34 13.41
N ASN A 85 23.57 -15.38 12.71
CA ASN A 85 23.02 -14.05 12.51
C ASN A 85 21.99 -14.07 11.38
N PHE A 86 20.76 -13.66 11.68
CA PHE A 86 19.66 -13.64 10.73
C PHE A 86 19.67 -12.34 9.91
N SER A 87 19.60 -12.46 8.58
CA SER A 87 19.52 -11.32 7.67
C SER A 87 18.66 -11.63 6.44
N CYS A 88 18.17 -10.59 5.76
CA CYS A 88 17.29 -10.68 4.59
C CYS A 88 17.79 -9.84 3.42
N ALA A 89 17.60 -10.30 2.18
CA ALA A 89 17.95 -9.52 1.00
C ALA A 89 17.06 -8.27 0.84
N THR A 90 15.78 -8.36 1.24
CA THR A 90 14.87 -7.21 1.27
C THR A 90 14.23 -7.04 2.64
N GLY A 91 14.06 -5.78 3.05
CA GLY A 91 13.32 -5.42 4.25
C GLY A 91 14.03 -5.69 5.58
N ASP A 92 15.31 -6.03 5.56
CA ASP A 92 16.04 -6.38 6.78
C ASP A 92 15.93 -5.27 7.83
N CYS A 93 15.68 -5.67 9.08
CA CYS A 93 15.54 -4.74 10.19
C CYS A 93 16.81 -4.65 11.05
N GLU A 94 17.90 -5.24 10.59
CA GLU A 94 19.26 -5.12 11.15
C GLU A 94 19.34 -5.53 12.64
N SER A 95 18.43 -6.38 13.11
CA SER A 95 18.42 -6.90 14.49
C SER A 95 19.28 -8.15 14.68
N GLY A 96 19.72 -8.76 13.57
CA GLY A 96 20.36 -10.07 13.56
C GLY A 96 19.43 -11.24 13.94
N LYS A 97 18.12 -10.98 14.03
CA LYS A 97 17.09 -11.93 14.50
C LYS A 97 15.82 -11.83 13.66
N VAL A 98 14.96 -12.84 13.79
CA VAL A 98 13.62 -12.80 13.19
C VAL A 98 12.77 -11.68 13.81
N GLU A 99 12.80 -11.52 15.13
CA GLU A 99 12.16 -10.39 15.81
C GLU A 99 13.00 -9.11 15.59
N CYS A 100 12.32 -7.98 15.35
CA CYS A 100 12.94 -6.68 15.14
C CYS A 100 13.02 -5.86 16.43
N SER A 101 13.75 -4.74 16.40
CA SER A 101 13.80 -3.83 17.55
C SER A 101 12.43 -3.19 17.80
N LYS A 102 12.03 -3.12 19.08
CA LYS A 102 10.82 -2.38 19.50
C LYS A 102 11.04 -0.87 19.58
N SER A 103 12.28 -0.42 19.76
CA SER A 103 12.61 0.98 20.05
C SER A 103 13.14 1.75 18.85
N SER A 104 13.58 1.04 17.80
CA SER A 104 14.17 1.64 16.61
C SER A 104 13.60 1.00 15.35
N TYR A 105 13.27 1.84 14.37
CA TYR A 105 12.81 1.41 13.06
C TYR A 105 13.75 1.94 11.98
N SER A 106 14.33 1.05 11.18
CA SER A 106 15.13 1.41 10.00
C SER A 106 14.28 1.27 8.74
N TRP A 107 14.22 2.33 7.93
CA TRP A 107 13.43 2.34 6.70
C TRP A 107 14.14 1.54 5.60
N ALA A 108 13.43 0.57 5.03
CA ALA A 108 13.88 -0.26 3.92
C ALA A 108 13.04 0.00 2.65
N ALA A 109 13.55 -0.42 1.49
CA ALA A 109 12.82 -0.34 0.23
C ALA A 109 11.78 -1.48 0.13
N VAL A 110 10.68 -1.34 0.88
CA VAL A 110 9.62 -2.34 0.97
C VAL A 110 8.24 -1.70 0.87
N THR A 111 7.24 -2.53 0.56
CA THR A 111 5.84 -2.11 0.62
C THR A 111 5.41 -2.04 2.08
N TYR A 112 4.88 -0.89 2.50
CA TYR A 112 4.43 -0.64 3.85
C TYR A 112 2.91 -0.64 3.96
N LEU A 113 2.37 -1.21 5.04
CA LEU A 113 0.98 -1.11 5.41
C LEU A 113 0.87 -0.46 6.79
N TYR A 114 0.30 0.73 6.86
CA TYR A 114 0.10 1.47 8.10
C TYR A 114 -1.28 1.19 8.67
N PHE A 115 -1.38 1.11 9.99
CA PHE A 115 -2.63 0.93 10.70
C PHE A 115 -2.73 1.87 11.89
N ARG A 116 -3.94 2.36 12.13
CA ARG A 116 -4.39 2.95 13.39
C ARG A 116 -5.65 2.23 13.82
N ILE A 117 -5.62 1.55 14.95
CA ILE A 117 -6.74 0.77 15.49
C ILE A 117 -7.35 1.51 16.66
N ASP A 118 -8.67 1.67 16.62
CA ASP A 118 -9.50 2.29 17.65
C ASP A 118 -9.09 3.72 18.06
N TYR A 119 -8.73 4.55 17.08
CA TYR A 119 -8.50 5.98 17.30
C TYR A 119 -9.83 6.73 17.14
N GLY A 120 -10.40 7.15 18.27
CA GLY A 120 -11.70 7.83 18.29
C GLY A 120 -12.87 6.94 17.84
N GLY A 121 -12.80 5.63 18.13
CA GLY A 121 -13.82 4.65 17.75
C GLY A 121 -13.74 4.18 16.29
N THR A 122 -12.64 4.49 15.59
CA THR A 122 -12.43 4.09 14.20
C THR A 122 -11.09 3.42 13.98
N ASN A 123 -11.07 2.52 13.00
CA ASN A 123 -9.85 1.94 12.47
C ASN A 123 -9.52 2.63 11.15
N SER A 124 -8.23 2.85 10.87
CA SER A 124 -7.79 3.32 9.55
C SER A 124 -6.51 2.65 9.12
N TYR A 125 -6.35 2.51 7.81
CA TYR A 125 -5.14 1.94 7.22
C TYR A 125 -4.90 2.47 5.81
N PHE A 126 -3.64 2.36 5.37
CA PHE A 126 -3.25 2.65 3.99
C PHE A 126 -1.96 1.93 3.63
N ILE A 127 -1.76 1.69 2.33
CA ILE A 127 -0.50 1.17 1.78
C ILE A 127 0.38 2.35 1.39
N SER A 128 1.67 2.27 1.69
CA SER A 128 2.68 3.24 1.29
C SER A 128 3.85 2.57 0.57
N LEU A 129 4.27 3.22 -0.50
CA LEU A 129 5.40 2.90 -1.37
C LEU A 129 6.42 4.05 -1.35
N GLU A 130 6.28 5.00 -0.43
CA GLU A 130 7.15 6.18 -0.30
C GLU A 130 8.63 5.81 -0.20
N TYR A 131 8.94 4.68 0.43
CA TYR A 131 10.31 4.19 0.61
C TYR A 131 10.70 3.10 -0.40
N GLY A 132 9.75 2.44 -1.04
CA GLY A 132 10.05 1.39 -2.01
C GLY A 132 8.90 0.41 -2.21
N TYR A 133 9.24 -0.68 -2.90
CA TYR A 133 8.38 -1.84 -3.11
C TYR A 133 9.26 -3.09 -3.18
N ASN A 134 8.84 -4.19 -2.56
CA ASN A 134 9.49 -5.49 -2.70
C ASN A 134 8.49 -6.63 -2.91
N LEU A 135 7.33 -6.55 -2.27
CA LEU A 135 6.31 -7.57 -2.27
C LEU A 135 4.93 -6.98 -2.57
N PRO A 136 4.06 -7.73 -3.27
CA PRO A 136 2.65 -7.38 -3.39
C PRO A 136 1.94 -7.62 -2.07
N ILE A 137 1.13 -6.65 -1.65
CA ILE A 137 0.34 -6.71 -0.42
C ILE A 137 -1.10 -6.31 -0.74
N THR A 138 -2.06 -7.01 -0.15
CA THR A 138 -3.46 -6.54 -0.02
C THR A 138 -3.89 -6.53 1.43
N VAL A 139 -4.89 -5.70 1.71
CA VAL A 139 -5.62 -5.66 2.96
C VAL A 139 -7.12 -5.64 2.65
N VAL A 140 -7.83 -6.57 3.27
CA VAL A 140 -9.27 -6.77 3.08
C VAL A 140 -9.94 -6.66 4.44
N PRO A 141 -10.81 -5.66 4.65
CA PRO A 141 -11.57 -5.53 5.89
C PRO A 141 -12.73 -6.52 5.92
N SER A 142 -13.08 -7.05 7.09
CA SER A 142 -14.22 -7.97 7.26
C SER A 142 -15.57 -7.29 7.02
N GLN A 143 -15.61 -5.97 7.21
CA GLN A 143 -16.76 -5.12 6.91
C GLN A 143 -16.39 -4.18 5.76
N THR A 144 -17.29 -3.96 4.81
CA THR A 144 -17.06 -3.03 3.70
C THR A 144 -18.09 -1.90 3.72
N SER A 145 -17.63 -0.68 3.48
CA SER A 145 -18.44 0.52 3.34
C SER A 145 -17.79 1.46 2.31
N PRO A 146 -18.43 2.58 1.93
CA PRO A 146 -17.79 3.56 1.08
C PRO A 146 -16.49 4.11 1.66
N THR A 147 -16.26 4.11 2.98
CA THR A 147 -14.98 4.54 3.57
C THR A 147 -14.07 3.39 3.94
N CYS A 148 -14.61 2.18 4.10
CA CYS A 148 -13.90 0.98 4.50
C CYS A 148 -13.84 0.02 3.31
N PHE A 149 -12.74 0.03 2.55
CA PHE A 149 -12.64 -0.68 1.28
C PHE A 149 -11.31 -1.40 1.17
N SER A 150 -11.29 -2.54 0.47
CA SER A 150 -10.05 -3.29 0.25
C SER A 150 -9.02 -2.44 -0.50
N SER A 151 -7.77 -2.51 -0.09
CA SER A 151 -6.64 -1.85 -0.76
C SER A 151 -5.54 -2.85 -1.07
N GLY A 152 -4.73 -2.57 -2.09
CA GLY A 152 -3.64 -3.43 -2.50
C GLY A 152 -2.70 -2.75 -3.48
N CYS A 153 -1.50 -3.31 -3.61
CA CYS A 153 -0.56 -2.92 -4.63
C CYS A 153 0.13 -4.14 -5.24
N MET A 154 -0.14 -4.38 -6.51
CA MET A 154 0.43 -5.46 -7.31
C MET A 154 1.22 -4.83 -8.46
N VAL A 155 2.55 -4.99 -8.43
CA VAL A 155 3.44 -4.30 -9.37
C VAL A 155 4.39 -5.30 -10.01
N ASP A 156 4.52 -5.19 -11.33
CA ASP A 156 5.65 -5.77 -12.04
C ASP A 156 6.82 -4.79 -12.02
N LEU A 157 7.87 -5.17 -11.28
CA LEU A 157 9.07 -4.35 -11.11
C LEU A 157 9.83 -4.12 -12.42
N ASN A 158 9.73 -5.03 -13.40
CA ASN A 158 10.43 -4.87 -14.67
C ASN A 158 9.91 -3.66 -15.44
N ASN A 159 8.59 -3.46 -15.40
CA ASN A 159 7.87 -2.42 -16.14
C ASN A 159 7.73 -1.12 -15.35
N THR A 160 7.75 -1.18 -14.02
CA THR A 160 7.39 -0.03 -13.17
C THR A 160 8.61 0.62 -12.51
N CYS A 161 9.61 -0.18 -12.13
CA CYS A 161 10.79 0.32 -11.44
C CYS A 161 11.83 0.87 -12.42
N PRO A 162 12.32 2.11 -12.25
CA PRO A 162 13.49 2.60 -12.97
C PRO A 162 14.73 1.73 -12.69
N ASP A 163 15.57 1.50 -13.70
CA ASP A 163 16.70 0.55 -13.59
C ASP A 163 17.71 0.92 -12.51
N ASN A 164 17.95 2.23 -12.31
CA ASN A 164 18.85 2.74 -11.27
C ASN A 164 18.29 2.60 -9.83
N LEU A 165 17.06 2.13 -9.68
CA LEU A 165 16.39 1.92 -8.40
C LEU A 165 16.11 0.43 -8.13
N LYS A 166 16.37 -0.46 -9.09
CA LYS A 166 16.18 -1.91 -8.94
C LYS A 166 17.26 -2.51 -8.05
N THR A 167 16.83 -3.39 -7.15
CA THR A 167 17.72 -4.33 -6.43
C THR A 167 17.54 -5.71 -7.03
N TYR A 168 18.64 -6.43 -7.28
CA TYR A 168 18.63 -7.72 -7.96
C TYR A 168 19.11 -8.85 -7.06
N GLU A 169 18.51 -10.04 -7.23
CA GLU A 169 18.98 -11.31 -6.70
C GLU A 169 18.90 -12.36 -7.82
N GLY A 170 19.99 -13.09 -8.07
CA GLY A 170 20.02 -14.13 -9.10
C GLY A 170 19.58 -13.65 -10.49
N GLY A 171 19.83 -12.37 -10.82
CA GLY A 171 19.44 -11.75 -12.09
C GLY A 171 18.00 -11.24 -12.18
N ASN A 172 17.17 -11.42 -11.15
CA ASN A 172 15.79 -10.93 -11.12
C ASN A 172 15.65 -9.72 -10.18
N PRO A 173 14.84 -8.70 -10.54
CA PRO A 173 14.57 -7.60 -9.63
C PRO A 173 13.71 -8.08 -8.45
N ILE A 174 14.21 -7.91 -7.24
CA ILE A 174 13.56 -8.33 -5.98
C ILE A 174 12.99 -7.16 -5.17
N ALA A 175 13.44 -5.94 -5.46
CA ALA A 175 12.91 -4.73 -4.85
C ALA A 175 13.15 -3.51 -5.75
N CYS A 176 12.41 -2.45 -5.48
CA CYS A 176 12.56 -1.15 -6.06
C CYS A 176 12.69 -0.12 -4.94
N GLY A 177 13.82 0.56 -4.89
CA GLY A 177 13.99 1.72 -4.01
C GLY A 177 13.19 2.91 -4.50
N SER A 178 12.67 3.74 -3.59
CA SER A 178 12.15 5.04 -4.00
C SER A 178 13.27 6.01 -4.36
N ALA A 179 12.92 7.10 -5.02
CA ALA A 179 13.87 8.18 -5.31
C ALA A 179 14.54 8.72 -4.02
N CYS A 180 13.79 8.78 -2.91
CA CYS A 180 14.36 9.16 -1.61
C CYS A 180 15.43 8.16 -1.14
N ARG A 181 15.20 6.85 -1.29
CA ARG A 181 16.18 5.83 -0.91
C ARG A 181 17.43 5.83 -1.77
N GLY A 182 17.27 6.03 -3.08
CA GLY A 182 18.39 6.06 -4.02
C GLY A 182 19.25 7.31 -3.86
N ALA A 183 18.65 8.49 -4.00
CA ALA A 183 19.40 9.75 -4.06
C ALA A 183 19.60 10.42 -2.69
N LYS A 184 18.72 10.15 -1.71
CA LYS A 184 18.76 10.72 -0.35
C LYS A 184 18.82 12.26 -0.28
N THR A 185 18.40 12.94 -1.35
CA THR A 185 18.38 14.41 -1.40
C THR A 185 17.15 14.97 -0.69
N HIS A 186 17.23 16.20 -0.20
CA HIS A 186 16.09 16.86 0.43
C HIS A 186 14.88 16.99 -0.49
N GLU A 187 15.10 17.13 -1.79
CA GLU A 187 14.07 17.15 -2.83
C GLU A 187 13.36 15.80 -2.95
N ASN A 188 14.11 14.71 -3.16
CA ASN A 188 13.52 13.39 -3.36
C ASN A 188 12.84 12.83 -2.10
N CYS A 189 13.24 13.31 -0.92
CA CYS A 189 12.66 12.93 0.36
C CYS A 189 11.67 13.95 0.93
N CYS A 190 11.33 15.02 0.21
CA CYS A 190 10.44 16.08 0.68
C CYS A 190 10.76 16.65 2.07
N THR A 191 12.04 16.92 2.32
CA THR A 191 12.49 17.47 3.61
C THR A 191 12.96 18.92 3.47
N ARG A 192 13.10 19.61 4.60
CA ARG A 192 13.46 21.04 4.67
C ARG A 192 12.56 21.91 3.78
N TYR A 193 13.13 22.62 2.80
CA TYR A 193 12.43 23.50 1.86
C TYR A 193 11.34 22.76 1.06
N PHE A 194 11.51 21.45 0.87
CA PHE A 194 10.58 20.58 0.15
C PHE A 194 9.48 20.01 1.06
N LYS A 195 9.30 20.50 2.30
CA LYS A 195 8.17 20.11 3.17
C LYS A 195 6.83 20.74 2.76
N SER A 196 6.55 20.84 1.46
CA SER A 196 5.27 21.30 0.95
C SER A 196 4.98 20.70 -0.41
N LYS A 197 3.70 20.52 -0.73
CA LYS A 197 3.24 20.08 -2.06
C LYS A 197 3.69 21.02 -3.18
N GLN A 198 3.87 22.31 -2.88
CA GLN A 198 4.33 23.28 -3.86
C GLN A 198 5.78 23.05 -4.25
N ASN A 199 6.64 22.71 -3.29
CA ASN A 199 8.08 22.63 -3.49
C ASN A 199 8.56 21.22 -3.82
N CYS A 200 7.96 20.19 -3.21
CA CYS A 200 8.31 18.81 -3.54
C CYS A 200 7.47 18.33 -4.72
N LYS A 201 8.15 17.86 -5.77
CA LYS A 201 7.52 17.41 -7.01
C LYS A 201 7.53 15.89 -7.12
N PRO A 202 6.52 15.29 -7.78
CA PRO A 202 6.55 13.87 -8.10
C PRO A 202 7.79 13.50 -8.93
N THR A 203 8.36 12.33 -8.64
CA THR A 203 9.51 11.76 -9.36
C THR A 203 9.02 10.72 -10.38
N GLN A 204 9.89 10.24 -11.27
CA GLN A 204 9.55 9.13 -12.17
C GLN A 204 9.11 7.88 -11.39
N TYR A 205 9.76 7.59 -10.25
CA TYR A 205 9.35 6.53 -9.34
C TYR A 205 7.91 6.74 -8.87
N SER A 206 7.58 7.90 -8.28
CA SER A 206 6.26 8.11 -7.69
C SER A 206 5.15 8.09 -8.74
N GLN A 207 5.39 8.63 -9.93
CA GLN A 207 4.44 8.62 -11.06
C GLN A 207 4.20 7.20 -11.61
N ASN A 208 5.23 6.36 -11.70
CA ASN A 208 5.08 4.98 -12.16
C ASN A 208 4.25 4.16 -11.17
N PHE A 209 4.56 4.28 -9.88
CA PHE A 209 3.87 3.55 -8.83
C PHE A 209 2.45 4.06 -8.57
N GLU A 210 2.18 5.36 -8.71
CA GLU A 210 0.82 5.91 -8.60
C GLU A 210 -0.09 5.40 -9.73
N ARG A 211 0.47 5.22 -10.95
CA ARG A 211 -0.27 4.61 -12.07
C ARG A 211 -0.52 3.11 -11.85
N ALA A 212 0.46 2.38 -11.33
CA ALA A 212 0.34 0.94 -11.09
C ALA A 212 -0.53 0.62 -9.86
N CYS A 213 -0.47 1.46 -8.83
CA CYS A 213 -1.14 1.28 -7.54
C CYS A 213 -1.85 2.58 -7.11
N PRO A 214 -2.99 2.93 -7.73
CA PRO A 214 -3.69 4.18 -7.45
C PRO A 214 -4.24 4.29 -6.02
N LEU A 215 -4.34 3.17 -5.30
CA LEU A 215 -4.78 3.10 -3.89
C LEU A 215 -3.62 3.02 -2.88
N ALA A 216 -2.40 3.32 -3.30
CA ALA A 216 -1.23 3.36 -2.43
C ALA A 216 -0.53 4.73 -2.49
N TYR A 217 -0.03 5.20 -1.35
CA TYR A 217 0.76 6.43 -1.30
C TYR A 217 2.15 6.17 -1.88
N SER A 218 2.46 6.70 -3.06
CA SER A 218 3.82 6.59 -3.63
C SER A 218 4.77 7.70 -3.16
N TYR A 219 4.22 8.71 -2.48
CA TYR A 219 4.90 9.97 -2.20
C TYR A 219 4.12 10.82 -1.16
N PRO A 220 4.79 11.64 -0.31
CA PRO A 220 4.15 12.32 0.83
C PRO A 220 2.99 13.28 0.50
N TYR A 221 2.99 13.88 -0.69
CA TYR A 221 1.91 14.79 -1.12
C TYR A 221 1.15 14.24 -2.34
N SER A 222 0.99 12.91 -2.42
CA SER A 222 0.12 12.29 -3.44
C SER A 222 -1.32 12.77 -3.23
N ASP A 223 -2.02 12.95 -4.35
CA ASP A 223 -3.41 13.43 -4.37
C ASP A 223 -4.44 12.31 -4.18
N ASN A 224 -3.99 11.05 -4.07
CA ASN A 224 -4.89 9.95 -3.86
C ASN A 224 -5.41 9.90 -2.41
N ASN A 225 -6.73 9.77 -2.27
CA ASN A 225 -7.33 9.44 -0.99
C ASN A 225 -7.34 7.92 -0.81
N SER A 226 -6.16 7.39 -0.47
CA SER A 226 -5.88 5.96 -0.32
C SER A 226 -6.12 5.44 1.10
N THR A 227 -6.44 6.33 2.04
CA THR A 227 -6.74 5.94 3.42
C THR A 227 -8.14 5.35 3.51
N SER A 228 -8.22 4.10 3.97
CA SER A 228 -9.47 3.42 4.29
C SER A 228 -9.78 3.62 5.78
N THR A 229 -11.03 3.95 6.10
CA THR A 229 -11.54 4.16 7.46
C THR A 229 -12.74 3.27 7.71
N CYS A 230 -12.65 2.47 8.76
CA CYS A 230 -13.59 1.43 9.16
C CYS A 230 -14.07 1.64 10.60
N THR A 231 -15.13 0.95 10.99
CA THR A 231 -15.57 0.85 12.39
C THR A 231 -14.53 0.06 13.21
N ASN A 232 -14.43 0.34 14.52
CA ASN A 232 -13.47 -0.34 15.41
C ASN A 232 -13.74 -1.84 15.66
N SER A 233 -14.89 -2.35 15.22
CA SER A 233 -15.23 -3.78 15.21
C SER A 233 -14.79 -4.52 13.95
N THR A 234 -13.96 -3.89 13.11
CA THR A 234 -13.51 -4.46 11.83
C THR A 234 -12.22 -5.26 12.00
N ASP A 235 -12.24 -6.50 11.50
CA ASP A 235 -11.07 -7.36 11.37
C ASP A 235 -10.44 -7.21 9.98
N TYR A 236 -9.18 -7.62 9.84
CA TYR A 236 -8.42 -7.43 8.60
C TYR A 236 -7.70 -8.70 8.18
N VAL A 237 -7.78 -9.02 6.89
CA VAL A 237 -6.92 -10.03 6.25
C VAL A 237 -5.87 -9.30 5.43
N ILE A 238 -4.61 -9.54 5.76
CA ILE A 238 -3.42 -8.96 5.12
C ILE A 238 -2.73 -10.09 4.37
N THR A 239 -2.61 -9.94 3.06
CA THR A 239 -2.10 -11.00 2.19
C THR A 239 -0.82 -10.57 1.52
N PHE A 240 0.26 -11.33 1.69
CA PHE A 240 1.45 -11.25 0.83
C PHE A 240 1.26 -12.08 -0.43
N CYS A 241 1.63 -11.52 -1.59
CA CYS A 241 1.45 -12.10 -2.92
C CYS A 241 0.02 -12.59 -3.23
N PRO A 242 -1.01 -11.73 -3.09
CA PRO A 242 -2.38 -12.07 -3.51
C PRO A 242 -2.45 -12.36 -5.01
N SER A 243 -3.37 -13.23 -5.41
CA SER A 243 -3.68 -13.49 -6.84
C SER A 243 -4.44 -12.34 -7.50
N SER A 244 -5.18 -11.56 -6.70
CA SER A 244 -5.97 -10.41 -7.14
C SER A 244 -6.35 -9.56 -5.93
N ILE A 245 -6.59 -8.27 -6.14
CA ILE A 245 -7.27 -7.42 -5.15
C ILE A 245 -8.77 -7.68 -5.27
N PRO A 246 -9.48 -8.11 -4.21
CA PRO A 246 -10.93 -8.30 -4.29
C PRO A 246 -11.63 -7.00 -4.70
N SER A 247 -12.54 -7.09 -5.68
CA SER A 247 -13.31 -5.98 -6.22
C SER A 247 -14.40 -5.51 -5.26
N THR A 248 -14.05 -5.11 -4.05
CA THR A 248 -14.95 -4.42 -3.12
C THR A 248 -14.64 -2.92 -3.13
N THR A 249 -14.53 -2.38 -4.35
CA THR A 249 -14.03 -1.04 -4.62
C THR A 249 -15.13 0.00 -4.47
N ARG A 250 -14.78 1.15 -3.86
CA ARG A 250 -15.24 2.44 -4.41
C ARG A 250 -15.01 2.37 -5.91
N SER A 251 -16.04 2.57 -6.71
CA SER A 251 -15.89 2.90 -8.11
C SER A 251 -15.11 4.21 -8.20
N PHE A 252 -13.78 4.15 -8.19
CA PHE A 252 -13.00 5.22 -8.77
C PHE A 252 -13.35 5.17 -10.26
N PRO A 253 -13.95 6.24 -10.83
CA PRO A 253 -14.04 6.28 -12.27
C PRO A 253 -12.60 6.20 -12.77
N LEU A 254 -12.28 5.24 -13.64
CA LEU A 254 -11.03 5.17 -14.39
C LEU A 254 -10.85 6.39 -15.34
N HIS A 255 -11.53 7.50 -15.06
CA HIS A 255 -11.53 8.72 -15.85
C HIS A 255 -10.50 9.67 -15.27
N TYR A 256 -9.22 9.42 -15.58
CA TYR A 256 -8.24 10.49 -15.56
C TYR A 256 -8.51 11.38 -16.78
N THR A 257 -9.04 12.58 -16.55
CA THR A 257 -9.09 13.63 -17.58
C THR A 257 -7.77 14.38 -17.56
N TYR A 258 -6.92 14.16 -18.55
CA TYR A 258 -5.78 15.05 -18.81
C TYR A 258 -6.25 16.19 -19.71
N THR A 259 -5.95 17.41 -19.29
CA THR A 259 -6.16 18.60 -20.11
C THR A 259 -4.81 19.17 -20.51
N THR A 260 -4.49 19.17 -21.80
CA THR A 260 -3.32 19.89 -22.32
C THR A 260 -3.79 21.09 -23.14
N GLN A 261 -3.10 22.22 -22.98
CA GLN A 261 -3.29 23.41 -23.79
C GLN A 261 -2.09 23.56 -24.72
N SER A 262 -2.37 23.55 -26.02
CA SER A 262 -1.42 23.83 -27.09
C SER A 262 -2.16 24.72 -28.10
N HIS A 263 -1.55 25.87 -28.42
CA HIS A 263 -2.06 26.83 -29.41
C HIS A 263 -3.57 27.20 -29.26
N GLY A 264 -4.03 27.46 -28.03
CA GLY A 264 -5.40 27.93 -27.78
C GLY A 264 -6.50 26.87 -27.85
N PHE A 265 -6.16 25.60 -28.10
CA PHE A 265 -7.11 24.48 -28.07
C PHE A 265 -6.98 23.68 -26.77
N LYS A 266 -8.12 23.35 -26.18
CA LYS A 266 -8.23 22.55 -24.94
C LYS A 266 -8.55 21.11 -25.33
N PHE A 267 -7.61 20.20 -25.11
CA PHE A 267 -7.81 18.78 -25.42
C PHE A 267 -8.14 18.02 -24.15
N GLN A 268 -9.23 17.24 -24.15
CA GLN A 268 -9.58 16.30 -23.09
C GLN A 268 -9.33 14.88 -23.57
N PHE A 269 -8.46 14.16 -22.86
CA PHE A 269 -8.18 12.75 -23.13
C PHE A 269 -8.91 11.88 -22.11
N TYR A 270 -9.64 10.87 -22.61
CA TYR A 270 -10.24 9.82 -21.79
C TYR A 270 -9.56 8.49 -22.09
N ASN A 271 -8.94 7.89 -21.07
CA ASN A 271 -8.32 6.58 -21.20
C ASN A 271 -9.28 5.50 -20.67
N SER A 272 -9.96 4.80 -21.57
CA SER A 272 -10.79 3.63 -21.26
C SER A 272 -10.17 2.40 -21.91
N PRO A 273 -10.15 1.22 -21.26
CA PRO A 273 -9.53 0.01 -21.81
C PRO A 273 -10.12 -0.48 -23.15
N ARG A 274 -11.12 0.21 -23.72
CA ARG A 274 -11.71 -0.11 -25.03
C ARG A 274 -11.92 1.07 -25.99
N LYS A 275 -11.52 2.31 -25.65
CA LYS A 275 -11.72 3.48 -26.53
C LYS A 275 -10.89 4.69 -26.09
N LEU A 276 -10.25 5.35 -27.06
CA LEU A 276 -9.70 6.69 -26.92
C LEU A 276 -10.71 7.69 -27.51
N ILE A 277 -11.12 8.70 -26.75
CA ILE A 277 -12.08 9.74 -27.20
C ILE A 277 -11.37 11.09 -27.23
N PHE A 278 -11.48 11.78 -28.37
CA PHE A 278 -10.99 13.15 -28.55
C PHE A 278 -12.16 14.14 -28.55
N ILE A 279 -12.05 15.21 -27.77
CA ILE A 279 -12.99 16.35 -27.83
C ILE A 279 -12.21 17.54 -28.40
N LEU A 280 -12.45 17.84 -29.68
CA LEU A 280 -12.19 19.15 -30.28
C LEU A 280 -13.50 19.94 -30.21
N GLY A 281 -13.41 21.25 -29.98
CA GLY A 281 -14.54 22.15 -29.69
C GLY A 281 -15.89 21.77 -30.31
N THR A 282 -16.92 21.75 -29.44
CA THR A 282 -18.38 21.60 -29.70
C THR A 282 -18.89 20.49 -30.63
N ARG A 283 -18.06 19.56 -31.13
CA ARG A 283 -18.56 18.34 -31.80
C ARG A 283 -17.84 17.06 -31.35
N LEU A 284 -18.58 16.14 -30.75
CA LEU A 284 -18.11 14.77 -30.47
C LEU A 284 -17.93 14.01 -31.78
N SER A 285 -16.73 13.48 -32.00
CA SER A 285 -16.43 12.53 -33.08
C SER A 285 -15.85 11.26 -32.45
N SER A 286 -16.44 10.09 -32.71
CA SER A 286 -15.91 8.81 -32.20
C SER A 286 -15.14 8.08 -33.29
N PHE A 287 -13.87 7.74 -33.04
CA PHE A 287 -13.10 6.84 -33.90
C PHE A 287 -12.90 5.49 -33.20
N ARG A 288 -12.80 4.42 -33.98
CA ARG A 288 -12.63 3.04 -33.51
C ARG A 288 -11.32 2.51 -34.10
N CYS A 289 -10.30 2.26 -33.28
CA CYS A 289 -9.09 1.59 -33.73
C CYS A 289 -9.33 0.07 -33.76
N ASN A 290 -9.03 -0.57 -34.89
CA ASN A 290 -8.91 -2.02 -34.98
C ASN A 290 -7.43 -2.41 -34.87
N ASN A 291 -7.21 -3.59 -34.28
CA ASN A 291 -5.91 -4.16 -33.92
C ASN A 291 -4.80 -3.99 -34.96
N HIS A 292 -3.59 -3.85 -34.41
CA HIS A 292 -2.26 -3.68 -35.01
C HIS A 292 -1.86 -2.21 -35.30
N ASP A 293 -0.74 -1.83 -34.68
CA ASP A 293 -0.01 -0.55 -34.76
C ASP A 293 -0.52 0.61 -33.88
N CYS A 294 -0.03 0.64 -32.63
CA CYS A 294 0.00 1.85 -31.82
C CYS A 294 1.06 2.81 -32.38
N CYS A 295 0.64 3.84 -33.12
CA CYS A 295 1.51 4.95 -33.47
C CYS A 295 1.92 5.73 -32.20
N ASP A 296 3.23 5.88 -32.04
CA ASP A 296 3.90 6.69 -31.04
C ASP A 296 3.59 8.18 -31.29
N CYS A 297 2.86 8.83 -30.37
CA CYS A 297 2.47 10.24 -30.52
C CYS A 297 3.60 11.19 -30.10
N GLY A 298 4.70 11.18 -30.86
CA GLY A 298 5.81 12.13 -30.78
C GLY A 298 6.04 12.97 -32.04
N SER A 299 5.40 12.66 -33.17
CA SER A 299 5.53 13.45 -34.41
C SER A 299 4.40 13.15 -35.39
N CYS A 300 3.49 14.10 -35.57
CA CYS A 300 2.67 14.21 -36.78
C CYS A 300 2.43 15.69 -37.05
N GLU A 301 3.36 16.30 -37.79
CA GLU A 301 3.08 17.48 -38.59
C GLU A 301 2.09 17.09 -39.69
N SER A 302 1.01 17.89 -39.78
CA SER A 302 0.12 18.07 -40.93
C SER A 302 0.12 17.00 -42.03
N LYS A 303 -0.82 16.04 -41.99
CA LYS A 303 -1.40 15.49 -43.21
C LYS A 303 -2.91 15.30 -43.05
N GLU A 304 -3.65 15.83 -44.02
CA GLU A 304 -5.11 15.81 -44.12
C GLU A 304 -5.65 14.38 -44.08
N CYS A 305 -6.65 14.14 -43.22
CA CYS A 305 -7.51 12.97 -43.32
C CYS A 305 -8.85 13.41 -43.93
N GLU A 306 -9.16 12.90 -45.12
CA GLU A 306 -10.44 13.10 -45.80
C GLU A 306 -11.62 12.53 -44.98
N LYS A 307 -12.73 13.26 -44.99
CA LYS A 307 -14.03 12.84 -44.44
C LYS A 307 -14.70 11.84 -45.39
N LYS A 308 -15.11 10.68 -44.88
CA LYS A 308 -16.30 9.97 -45.37
C LYS A 308 -17.51 10.35 -44.55
#